data_AF-A7SFC2-F1
#
_entry.id   AF-A7SFC2-F1
#
_cell.length_a   1.000
_cell.length_b   1.000
_cell.length_c   1.000
_cell.angle_alpha   90.00
_cell.angle_beta   90.00
_cell.angle_gamma   90.00
#
_symmetry.space_group_name_H-M   'P 1'
#
loop_
_entity.id
_entity.type
_entity.pdbx_description
1 polymer ?
#
loop_
_entity_poly.entity_id
_entity_poly.type
_entity_poly.pdbx_seq_one_letter_code
_entity_poly.pdbx_strand_id
1 'polypeptide(L)' 'KRFMRKPKQRPLFSHNQIQRLEKEFKEEKYLTESKRAELSKDLGMTETQVKTWFQNRRTKWRK' A
#
# COMPACT_ATOMS: atom_id res chain seq x y z
N LYS A 1 28.92 -9.85 -9.02
CA LYS A 1 28.73 -8.49 -8.45
C LYS A 1 27.26 -8.13 -8.56
N ARG A 2 26.47 -8.23 -7.47
CA ARG A 2 25.07 -7.77 -7.47
C ARG A 2 25.10 -6.25 -7.57
N PHE A 3 24.61 -5.69 -8.68
CA PHE A 3 24.39 -4.25 -8.80
C PHE A 3 23.44 -3.83 -7.69
N MET A 4 23.97 -3.18 -6.65
CA MET A 4 23.18 -2.49 -5.64
C MET A 4 22.44 -1.36 -6.37
N ARG A 5 21.23 -1.65 -6.85
CA ARG A 5 20.32 -0.62 -7.36
C ARG A 5 20.23 0.45 -6.27
N LYS A 6 20.57 1.70 -6.60
CA LYS A 6 20.40 2.86 -5.71
C LYS A 6 19.05 2.69 -5.00
N PRO A 7 18.96 2.81 -3.67
CA PRO A 7 17.67 2.76 -3.01
C PRO A 7 16.84 3.87 -3.62
N LYS A 8 15.82 3.52 -4.42
CA LYS A 8 14.78 4.48 -4.77
C LYS A 8 14.32 5.02 -3.42
N GLN A 9 14.47 6.32 -3.19
CA GLN A 9 13.96 6.95 -1.96
C GLN A 9 12.55 6.41 -1.75
N ARG A 10 12.32 5.77 -0.60
CA ARG A 10 11.02 5.16 -0.32
C ARG A 10 10.02 6.30 -0.36
N PRO A 11 9.05 6.32 -1.29
CA PRO A 11 8.03 7.35 -1.26
C PRO A 11 7.29 7.19 0.07
N LEU A 12 7.37 8.21 0.92
CA LEU A 12 6.54 8.27 2.11
C LEU A 12 5.13 8.61 1.65
N PHE A 13 4.16 7.76 1.99
CA PHE A 13 2.75 8.05 1.71
C PHE A 13 2.33 9.29 2.50
N SER A 14 1.57 10.17 1.86
CA SER A 14 1.02 11.34 2.53
C SER A 14 0.04 10.92 3.64
N HIS A 15 -0.24 11.81 4.58
CA HIS A 15 -1.19 11.53 5.65
C HIS A 15 -2.56 11.10 5.12
N ASN A 16 -3.05 11.79 4.08
CA ASN A 16 -4.33 11.48 3.44
C ASN A 16 -4.34 10.09 2.79
N GLN A 17 -3.24 9.71 2.14
CA GLN A 17 -3.09 8.36 1.57
C GLN A 17 -3.13 7.29 2.66
N ILE A 18 -2.42 7.50 3.77
CA ILE A 18 -2.42 6.56 4.90
C ILE A 18 -3.82 6.46 5.52
N GLN A 19 -4.50 7.58 5.76
CA GLN A 19 -5.83 7.59 6.35
C GLN A 19 -6.85 6.81 5.50
N ARG A 20 -6.85 7.01 4.17
CA ARG A 20 -7.74 6.26 3.27
C ARG A 20 -7.41 4.77 3.26
N LEU A 21 -6.13 4.40 3.21
CA LEU A 21 -5.69 2.99 3.27
C LEU A 21 -6.08 2.35 4.61
N GLU A 22 -5.97 3.07 5.73
CA GLU A 22 -6.39 2.58 7.04
C GLU A 22 -7.90 2.45 7.17
N LYS A 23 -8.67 3.38 6.59
CA LYS A 23 -10.13 3.30 6.52
C LYS A 23 -10.56 2.04 5.78
N GLU A 24 -10.05 1.83 4.57
CA GLU A 24 -10.37 0.63 3.78
C GLU A 24 -9.91 -0.64 4.50
N PHE A 25 -8.73 -0.63 5.13
CA PHE A 25 -8.24 -1.76 5.90
C PHE A 25 -9.13 -2.08 7.11
N LYS A 26 -9.82 -1.11 7.72
CA LYS A 26 -10.77 -1.37 8.80
C LYS A 26 -11.96 -2.18 8.29
N GLU A 27 -12.46 -1.83 7.10
CA GLU A 27 -13.59 -2.49 6.43
C GLU A 27 -13.19 -3.87 5.88
N GLU A 28 -12.04 -3.99 5.21
CA GLU A 28 -11.60 -5.24 4.59
C GLU A 28 -10.08 -5.46 4.73
N LYS A 29 -9.66 -6.58 5.34
CA LYS A 29 -8.23 -6.87 5.59
C LYS A 29 -7.46 -7.33 4.35
N TYR A 30 -8.20 -7.75 3.32
CA TYR A 30 -7.70 -8.28 2.05
C TYR A 30 -8.41 -7.52 0.94
N LEU A 31 -7.70 -7.14 -0.12
CA LEU A 31 -8.31 -6.45 -1.24
C LEU A 31 -8.55 -7.44 -2.38
N THR A 32 -9.70 -7.31 -3.02
CA THR A 32 -9.94 -7.83 -4.36
C THR A 32 -9.15 -7.01 -5.39
N GLU A 33 -8.98 -7.56 -6.60
CA GLU A 33 -8.29 -6.85 -7.69
C GLU A 33 -8.99 -5.53 -8.06
N SER A 34 -10.32 -5.54 -8.12
CA SER A 34 -11.12 -4.36 -8.43
C SER A 34 -10.93 -3.24 -7.39
N LYS A 35 -11.06 -3.54 -6.09
CA LYS A 35 -10.82 -2.54 -5.02
C LYS A 35 -9.40 -2.02 -5.01
N ARG A 36 -8.41 -2.88 -5.31
CA ARG A 36 -7.01 -2.46 -5.40
C ARG A 36 -6.80 -1.46 -6.53
N ALA A 37 -7.38 -1.73 -7.70
CA ALA A 37 -7.31 -0.83 -8.84
C ALA A 37 -8.00 0.51 -8.54
N GLU A 38 -9.16 0.49 -7.89
CA GLU A 38 -9.87 1.70 -7.45
C GLU A 38 -9.04 2.55 -6.48
N LEU A 39 -8.54 1.95 -5.39
CA LEU A 39 -7.69 2.63 -4.41
C LEU A 39 -6.42 3.21 -5.04
N SER A 40 -5.82 2.49 -5.99
CA SER A 40 -4.61 2.96 -6.67
C SER A 40 -4.87 4.24 -7.46
N LYS A 41 -6.01 4.32 -8.17
CA LYS A 41 -6.41 5.50 -8.94
C LYS A 41 -6.75 6.66 -8.01
N ASP A 42 -7.54 6.41 -6.97
CA ASP A 42 -7.96 7.42 -5.99
C ASP A 42 -6.76 8.05 -5.25
N LEU A 43 -5.77 7.23 -4.90
CA LEU A 43 -4.60 7.68 -4.14
C LEU A 43 -3.42 8.14 -5.00
N GLY A 44 -3.53 8.05 -6.33
CA GLY A 44 -2.41 8.33 -7.24
C GLY A 44 -1.21 7.39 -7.01
N MET A 45 -1.49 6.15 -6.63
CA MET A 45 -0.50 5.11 -6.32
C MET A 45 -0.56 3.99 -7.35
N THR A 46 0.48 3.15 -7.40
CA THR A 46 0.42 1.90 -8.17
C THR A 46 -0.28 0.81 -7.38
N GLU A 47 -0.96 -0.11 -8.06
CA GLU A 47 -1.58 -1.29 -7.44
C GLU A 47 -0.58 -2.09 -6.59
N THR A 48 0.68 -2.16 -7.02
CA THR A 48 1.76 -2.81 -6.27
C THR A 48 2.02 -2.12 -4.94
N GLN A 49 2.04 -0.79 -4.88
CA GLN A 49 2.22 -0.06 -3.62
C GLN A 49 1.04 -0.29 -2.67
N VAL A 50 -0.19 -0.28 -3.18
CA VAL A 50 -1.40 -0.60 -2.40
C VAL A 50 -1.31 -2.03 -1.86
N LYS A 51 -0.96 -3.00 -2.71
CA LYS A 51 -0.76 -4.41 -2.32
C LYS A 51 0.28 -4.56 -1.22
N THR A 52 1.47 -3.95 -1.38
CA THR A 52 2.55 -4.02 -0.41
C THR A 52 2.17 -3.35 0.91
N TRP A 53 1.48 -2.21 0.87
CA TRP A 53 0.99 -1.57 2.09
C TRP A 53 0.02 -2.50 2.85
N PHE A 54 -0.96 -3.11 2.17
CA PHE A 54 -1.89 -4.05 2.80
C PHE A 54 -1.20 -5.30 3.35
N GLN A 55 -0.19 -5.82 2.66
CA GLN A 55 0.65 -6.92 3.17
C GLN A 55 1.37 -6.53 4.45
N ASN A 56 2.05 -5.37 4.46
CA ASN A 56 2.76 -4.88 5.64
C ASN A 56 1.79 -4.57 6.80
N ARG A 57 0.64 -3.99 6.49
CA ARG A 57 -0.38 -3.67 7.50
C ARG A 57 -0.94 -4.92 8.16
N ARG A 58 -1.18 -6.01 7.40
CA ARG A 58 -1.56 -7.32 7.95
C ARG A 58 -0.48 -7.94 8.83
N THR A 59 0.79 -7.82 8.45
CA THR A 59 1.90 -8.29 9.30
C THR A 59 1.93 -7.53 10.63
N LYS A 60 1.74 -6.21 10.60
CA LYS A 60 1.64 -5.39 11.82
C LYS A 60 0.38 -5.68 12.64
N TRP A 61 -0.72 -6.10 12.02
CA TRP A 61 -1.96 -6.44 12.73
C TRP A 61 -1.90 -7.81 13.43
N ARG A 62 -1.20 -8.77 12.85
CA ARG A 62 -1.00 -10.10 13.45
C ARG A 62 0.10 -10.16 14.51
N LYS A 63 0.92 -9.12 14.60
CA LYS A 63 1.96 -8.96 15.60
C LYS A 63 1.42 -8.11 16.73
#